data_AF-A0A4D4JMW9-F1
#
_entry.id   AF-A0A4D4JMW9-F1
#
_cell.length_a   1.000
_cell.length_b   1.000
_cell.length_c   1.000
_cell.angle_alpha   90.00
_cell.angle_beta   90.00
_cell.angle_gamma   90.00
#
_symmetry.space_group_name_H-M   'P 1'
#
loop_
_entity.id
_entity.type
_entity.pdbx_description
1 polymer ?
#
loop_
_entity_poly.entity_id
_entity_poly.type
_entity_poly.pdbx_seq_one_letter_code
_entity_poly.pdbx_strand_id
1 'polypeptide(L)'
;MVAAELQDSLLVVMHDLHRLEGLLNHATDNLLERFGEANAMLTDAVVSDSPELVAARAALRSAVTELQFQDMASQLIWHTTKVLQGCAFRLASEAMGHEDGEDAAPFAEMAPDRPNPVTQSEMDAGSVDLF
;
A
#
# COMPACT_ATOMS: atom_id res chain seq x y z
N MET A 1 21.76 -24.84 4.28
CA MET A 1 22.19 -23.68 5.08
C MET A 1 21.88 -22.38 4.37
N VAL A 2 22.45 -22.10 3.19
CA VAL A 2 22.17 -20.86 2.43
C VAL A 2 20.68 -20.64 2.11
N ALA A 3 19.94 -21.68 1.73
CA ALA A 3 18.50 -21.57 1.43
C ALA A 3 17.65 -21.22 2.67
N ALA A 4 18.01 -21.74 3.84
CA ALA A 4 17.34 -21.43 5.11
C ALA A 4 17.64 -19.99 5.56
N GLU A 5 18.90 -19.54 5.44
CA GLU A 5 19.28 -18.16 5.74
C GLU A 5 18.57 -17.14 4.82
N LEU A 6 18.40 -17.49 3.54
CA LEU A 6 17.62 -16.69 2.60
C LEU A 6 16.13 -16.67 2.96
N GLN A 7 15.55 -17.81 3.32
CA GLN A 7 14.16 -17.89 3.79
C GLN A 7 13.92 -17.02 5.02
N ASP A 8 14.80 -17.10 6.02
CA ASP A 8 14.74 -16.26 7.22
C ASP A 8 14.83 -14.77 6.87
N SER A 9 15.74 -14.42 5.96
CA SER A 9 15.88 -13.03 5.48
C SER A 9 14.60 -12.53 4.80
N LEU A 10 13.93 -13.37 4.00
CA LEU A 10 12.65 -13.04 3.38
C LEU A 10 11.53 -12.89 4.41
N LEU A 11 11.50 -13.72 5.46
CA LEU A 11 10.54 -13.60 6.56
C LEU A 11 10.69 -12.28 7.32
N VAL A 12 11.93 -11.84 7.57
CA VAL A 12 12.22 -10.53 8.17
C VAL A 12 11.70 -9.40 7.29
N VAL A 13 12.01 -9.43 5.98
CA VAL A 13 11.53 -8.39 5.05
C VAL A 13 10.01 -8.32 4.99
N MET A 14 9.31 -9.47 4.99
CA MET A 14 7.85 -9.48 5.02
C MET A 14 7.28 -8.84 6.29
N HIS A 15 7.86 -9.12 7.45
CA HIS A 15 7.47 -8.48 8.70
C HIS A 15 7.68 -6.96 8.65
N ASP A 16 8.81 -6.52 8.10
CA ASP A 16 9.11 -5.09 7.95
C ASP A 16 8.17 -4.40 6.94
N LEU A 17 7.81 -5.05 5.83
CA LEU A 17 6.82 -4.54 4.88
C LEU A 17 5.44 -4.42 5.50
N HIS A 18 5.00 -5.41 6.28
CA HIS A 18 3.73 -5.34 7.00
C HIS A 18 3.72 -4.21 8.03
N ARG A 19 4.83 -4.01 8.74
CA ARG A 19 4.99 -2.89 9.66
C ARG A 19 4.98 -1.54 8.93
N LEU A 20 5.65 -1.46 7.78
CA LEU A 20 5.69 -0.25 6.95
C LEU A 20 4.28 0.10 6.43
N GLU A 21 3.54 -0.89 5.94
CA GLU A 21 2.13 -0.74 5.54
C GLU A 21 1.29 -0.14 6.67
N GLY A 22 1.40 -0.70 7.89
CA GLY A 22 0.69 -0.17 9.06
C GLY A 22 1.08 1.26 9.42
N LEU A 23 2.37 1.59 9.37
CA LEU A 23 2.87 2.95 9.64
C LEU A 23 2.36 3.96 8.60
N LEU A 24 2.38 3.60 7.33
CA LEU A 24 1.91 4.46 6.23
C LEU A 24 0.40 4.66 6.30
N ASN A 25 -0.38 3.59 6.50
CA ASN A 25 -1.84 3.69 6.68
C ASN A 25 -2.17 4.63 7.83
N HIS A 26 -1.57 4.41 9.01
CA HIS A 26 -1.82 5.26 10.17
C HIS A 26 -1.44 6.73 9.94
N ALA A 27 -0.28 6.98 9.33
CA ALA A 27 0.16 8.34 9.05
C ALA A 27 -0.78 9.05 8.05
N THR A 28 -1.19 8.36 7.00
CA THR A 28 -2.09 8.91 5.99
C THR A 28 -3.50 9.14 6.52
N ASP A 29 -4.04 8.22 7.32
CA ASP A 29 -5.33 8.40 7.99
C ASP A 29 -5.33 9.67 8.84
N ASN A 30 -4.28 9.87 9.64
CA ASN A 30 -4.11 11.08 10.43
C ASN A 30 -4.01 12.33 9.54
N LEU A 31 -3.23 12.29 8.45
CA LEU A 31 -3.10 13.44 7.54
C LEU A 31 -4.44 13.79 6.87
N LEU A 32 -5.20 12.77 6.44
CA LEU A 32 -6.51 12.95 5.82
C LEU A 32 -7.50 13.58 6.79
N GLU A 33 -7.52 13.12 8.05
CA GLU A 33 -8.33 13.72 9.11
C GLU A 33 -7.94 15.20 9.33
N ARG A 34 -6.65 15.50 9.52
CA ARG A 34 -6.19 16.85 9.83
C ARG A 34 -6.39 17.83 8.68
N PHE A 35 -6.17 17.41 7.43
CA PHE A 35 -6.48 18.25 6.27
C PHE A 35 -7.99 18.41 6.07
N GLY A 36 -8.79 17.39 6.36
CA GLY A 36 -10.25 17.47 6.36
C GLY A 36 -10.77 18.49 7.37
N GLU A 37 -10.29 18.43 8.60
CA GLU A 37 -10.60 19.41 9.66
C GLU A 37 -10.21 20.83 9.24
N ALA A 38 -8.97 21.04 8.76
CA ALA A 38 -8.49 22.34 8.33
C ALA A 38 -9.32 22.91 7.17
N ASN A 39 -9.68 22.07 6.19
CA ASN A 39 -10.53 22.47 5.07
C ASN A 39 -11.96 22.83 5.53
N ALA A 40 -12.51 22.13 6.53
CA ALA A 40 -13.82 22.43 7.11
C ALA A 40 -13.85 23.78 7.86
N MET A 41 -12.72 24.19 8.46
CA MET A 41 -12.60 25.51 9.10
C MET A 41 -12.59 26.66 8.09
N LEU A 42 -12.12 26.43 6.86
CA LEU A 42 -12.07 27.42 5.77
C LEU A 42 -13.41 27.51 5.01
N THR A 43 -14.48 27.82 5.75
CA THR A 43 -15.81 28.03 5.18
C THR A 43 -15.83 29.21 4.20
N ASP A 44 -16.82 29.27 3.30
CA ASP A 44 -16.97 30.38 2.34
C ASP A 44 -17.00 31.76 3.03
N ALA A 45 -17.65 31.85 4.20
CA ALA A 45 -17.69 33.08 4.99
C ALA A 45 -16.33 33.49 5.56
N VAL A 46 -15.43 32.53 5.79
CA VAL A 46 -14.08 32.80 6.32
C VAL A 46 -13.12 33.20 5.20
N VAL A 47 -13.30 32.64 4.01
CA VAL A 47 -12.35 32.86 2.89
C VAL A 47 -12.75 33.97 1.93
N SER A 48 -14.01 34.43 1.94
CA SER A 48 -14.55 35.33 0.89
C SER A 48 -13.75 36.61 0.66
N ASP A 49 -13.10 37.12 1.72
CA ASP A 49 -12.46 38.44 1.70
C ASP A 49 -10.92 38.36 1.65
N SER A 50 -10.34 37.14 1.57
CA SER A 50 -8.89 36.96 1.44
C SER A 50 -8.55 35.99 0.31
N PRO A 51 -7.91 36.48 -0.77
CA PRO A 51 -7.45 35.61 -1.85
C PRO A 51 -6.41 34.58 -1.38
N GLU A 52 -5.62 34.91 -0.35
CA GLU A 52 -4.65 33.99 0.26
C GLU A 52 -5.35 32.81 0.94
N LEU A 53 -6.47 33.05 1.65
CA LEU A 53 -7.24 31.98 2.28
C LEU A 53 -7.97 31.11 1.25
N VAL A 54 -8.44 31.70 0.14
CA VAL A 54 -8.99 30.93 -0.99
C VAL A 54 -7.92 30.01 -1.59
N ALA A 55 -6.71 30.51 -1.80
CA ALA A 55 -5.59 29.73 -2.31
C ALA A 55 -5.17 28.61 -1.34
N ALA A 56 -5.11 28.90 -0.04
CA ALA A 56 -4.82 27.89 0.98
C ALA A 56 -5.86 26.77 1.01
N ARG A 57 -7.16 27.12 0.89
CA ARG A 57 -8.24 26.13 0.80
C ARG A 57 -8.12 25.25 -0.44
N ALA A 58 -7.78 25.82 -1.59
CA ALA A 58 -7.54 25.06 -2.81
C ALA A 58 -6.37 24.07 -2.63
N ALA A 59 -5.24 24.53 -2.08
CA ALA A 59 -4.08 23.69 -1.82
C ALA A 59 -4.40 22.53 -0.84
N LEU A 60 -5.20 22.77 0.20
CA LEU A 60 -5.65 21.72 1.13
C LEU A 60 -6.51 20.66 0.42
N ARG A 61 -7.43 21.07 -0.46
CA ARG A 61 -8.24 20.12 -1.24
C ARG A 61 -7.40 19.30 -2.21
N SER A 62 -6.39 19.90 -2.83
CA SER A 62 -5.40 19.17 -3.63
C SER A 62 -4.63 18.17 -2.77
N ALA A 63 -4.14 18.55 -1.59
CA ALA A 63 -3.43 17.64 -0.69
C ALA A 63 -4.30 16.44 -0.27
N VAL A 64 -5.58 16.64 0.05
CA VAL A 64 -6.54 15.55 0.33
C VAL A 64 -6.66 14.61 -0.87
N THR A 65 -6.73 15.15 -2.09
CA THR A 65 -6.82 14.35 -3.33
C THR A 65 -5.53 13.55 -3.55
N GLU A 66 -4.37 14.17 -3.36
CA GLU A 66 -3.08 13.49 -3.50
C GLU A 66 -2.90 12.36 -2.47
N LEU A 67 -3.37 12.55 -1.24
CA LEU A 67 -3.33 11.50 -0.22
C LEU A 67 -4.19 10.29 -0.57
N GLN A 68 -5.21 10.43 -1.42
CA GLN A 68 -5.99 9.29 -1.91
C GLN A 68 -5.16 8.35 -2.80
N PHE A 69 -4.01 8.80 -3.34
CA PHE A 69 -3.07 7.94 -4.05
C PHE A 69 -2.29 6.98 -3.15
N GLN A 70 -2.33 7.17 -1.82
CA GLN A 70 -1.68 6.26 -0.88
C GLN A 70 -2.28 4.85 -0.90
N ASP A 71 -3.56 4.69 -1.24
CA ASP A 71 -4.19 3.38 -1.36
C ASP A 71 -3.44 2.49 -2.38
N MET A 72 -2.98 3.07 -3.50
CA MET A 72 -2.16 2.35 -4.48
C MET A 72 -0.80 1.93 -3.93
N ALA A 73 -0.18 2.75 -3.08
CA ALA A 73 1.09 2.42 -2.44
C ALA A 73 0.93 1.24 -1.46
N SER A 74 -0.16 1.20 -0.71
CA SER A 74 -0.49 0.08 0.16
C SER A 74 -0.76 -1.20 -0.64
N GLN A 75 -1.47 -1.11 -1.78
CA GLN A 75 -1.65 -2.25 -2.68
C GLN A 75 -0.32 -2.81 -3.22
N LEU A 76 0.63 -1.94 -3.57
CA LEU A 76 1.97 -2.35 -4.02
C LEU A 76 2.77 -3.05 -2.91
N ILE A 77 2.70 -2.55 -1.68
CA ILE A 77 3.36 -3.17 -0.52
C ILE A 77 2.75 -4.54 -0.23
N TRP A 78 1.42 -4.64 -0.25
CA TRP A 78 0.71 -5.90 -0.06
C TRP A 78 1.08 -6.93 -1.14
N HIS A 79 1.05 -6.53 -2.41
CA HIS A 79 1.44 -7.38 -3.53
C HIS A 79 2.89 -7.88 -3.39
N THR A 80 3.80 -6.97 -3.08
CA THR A 80 5.22 -7.31 -2.86
C THR A 80 5.38 -8.32 -1.72
N THR A 81 4.63 -8.14 -0.63
CA THR A 81 4.62 -9.06 0.51
C THR A 81 4.19 -10.46 0.07
N LYS A 82 3.13 -10.59 -0.75
CA LYS A 82 2.68 -11.87 -1.29
C LYS A 82 3.69 -12.55 -2.20
N VAL A 83 4.36 -11.78 -3.07
CA VAL A 83 5.42 -12.31 -3.93
C VAL A 83 6.59 -12.85 -3.10
N LEU A 84 7.05 -12.09 -2.11
CA LEU A 84 8.13 -12.53 -1.21
C LEU A 84 7.73 -13.76 -0.39
N GLN A 85 6.48 -13.82 0.05
CA GLN A 85 5.91 -14.97 0.73
C GLN A 85 6.01 -16.23 -0.13
N GLY A 86 5.54 -16.16 -1.39
CA GLY A 86 5.64 -17.27 -2.33
C GLY A 86 7.09 -17.69 -2.63
N CYS A 87 8.04 -16.74 -2.66
CA CYS A 87 9.47 -17.06 -2.78
C CYS A 87 10.00 -17.80 -1.56
N ALA A 88 9.70 -17.33 -0.34
CA ALA A 88 10.15 -17.96 0.89
C ALA A 88 9.64 -19.41 1.02
N PHE A 89 8.37 -19.67 0.69
CA PHE A 89 7.79 -21.01 0.73
C PHE A 89 8.37 -21.96 -0.32
N ARG A 90 8.59 -21.49 -1.56
CA ARG A 90 9.25 -22.31 -2.59
C ARG A 90 10.67 -22.70 -2.19
N LEU A 91 11.44 -21.74 -1.67
CA LEU A 91 12.79 -22.00 -1.15
C LEU A 91 12.78 -23.02 -0.01
N ALA A 92 11.81 -22.92 0.90
CA ALA A 92 11.65 -23.88 1.99
C ALA A 92 11.39 -25.30 1.47
N SER A 93 10.46 -25.44 0.53
CA SER A 93 10.10 -26.73 -0.07
C SER A 93 11.26 -27.36 -0.84
N GLU A 94 11.98 -26.57 -1.64
CA GLU A 94 13.16 -27.04 -2.36
C GLU A 94 14.31 -27.45 -1.42
N ALA A 95 14.47 -26.75 -0.30
CA ALA A 95 15.55 -26.99 0.66
C ALA A 95 15.31 -28.18 1.60
N MET A 96 14.07 -28.44 1.99
CA MET A 96 13.70 -29.51 2.93
C MET A 96 13.54 -30.87 2.26
N GLY A 97 13.38 -30.92 0.93
CA GLY A 97 13.02 -32.14 0.19
C GLY A 97 11.55 -32.51 0.42
N HIS A 98 10.99 -33.35 -0.46
CA HIS A 98 9.68 -33.96 -0.20
C HIS A 98 9.91 -35.29 0.53
N GLU A 99 9.32 -35.47 1.71
CA GLU A 99 9.23 -36.81 2.30
C GLU A 99 8.20 -37.64 1.52
N ASP A 100 8.50 -38.92 1.25
CA ASP A 100 7.60 -39.81 0.53
C ASP A 100 6.24 -39.90 1.23
N GLY A 101 5.21 -39.31 0.63
CA GLY A 101 3.84 -39.30 1.15
C GLY A 101 3.37 -37.95 1.72
N GLU A 102 4.21 -36.91 1.72
CA GLU A 102 3.76 -35.54 2.00
C GLU A 102 3.20 -34.87 0.75
N ASP A 103 1.96 -34.38 0.85
CA ASP A 103 1.38 -33.52 -0.17
C ASP A 103 2.17 -32.20 -0.23
N ALA A 104 2.56 -31.79 -1.44
CA ALA A 104 3.18 -30.50 -1.67
C ALA A 104 2.30 -29.39 -1.08
N ALA A 105 2.89 -28.50 -0.26
CA ALA A 105 2.17 -27.37 0.31
C ALA A 105 1.42 -26.61 -0.80
N PRO A 106 0.16 -26.17 -0.58
CA PRO A 106 -0.66 -25.59 -1.64
C PRO A 106 -0.13 -24.19 -2.03
N PHE A 107 0.84 -24.15 -2.94
CA PHE A 107 1.52 -22.94 -3.38
C PHE A 107 0.63 -21.99 -4.19
N ALA A 108 -0.45 -22.51 -4.78
CA ALA A 108 -1.35 -21.76 -5.65
C ALA A 108 -2.20 -20.73 -4.90
N GLU A 109 -2.50 -20.94 -3.62
CA GLU A 109 -3.34 -20.02 -2.82
C GLU A 109 -2.56 -18.83 -2.24
N MET A 110 -1.24 -18.80 -2.43
CA MET A 110 -0.34 -17.79 -1.82
C MET A 110 0.15 -16.75 -2.82
N ALA A 111 0.06 -17.04 -4.12
CA ALA A 111 0.41 -16.11 -5.18
C ALA A 111 -0.69 -15.04 -5.33
N PRO A 112 -0.35 -13.77 -5.58
CA PRO A 112 -1.35 -12.78 -5.91
C PRO A 112 -2.12 -13.21 -7.18
N ASP A 113 -3.44 -13.06 -7.16
CA ASP A 113 -4.33 -13.47 -8.26
C ASP A 113 -4.01 -12.79 -9.60
N ARG A 114 -3.32 -11.63 -9.55
CA ARG A 114 -2.88 -10.88 -10.71
C ARG A 114 -1.36 -10.74 -10.72
N PRO A 115 -0.73 -10.78 -11.91
CA PRO A 115 0.72 -10.63 -12.03
C PRO A 115 1.22 -9.23 -11.66
N ASN A 116 0.33 -8.24 -11.65
CA ASN A 116 0.60 -6.87 -11.24
C ASN A 116 -0.55 -6.35 -10.35
N PRO A 117 -0.27 -5.46 -9.38
CA PRO A 117 -1.32 -4.73 -8.67
C PRO A 117 -2.10 -3.85 -9.65
N VAL A 118 -3.36 -3.57 -9.29
CA VAL A 118 -4.31 -2.82 -10.11
C VAL A 118 -3.74 -1.43 -10.38
N THR A 119 -3.71 -1.02 -11.64
CA THR A 119 -3.28 0.35 -11.98
C THR A 119 -4.44 1.32 -11.84
N GLN A 120 -4.14 2.60 -11.64
CA GLN A 120 -5.16 3.65 -11.55
C GLN A 120 -6.07 3.70 -12.78
N SER A 121 -5.56 3.32 -13.96
CA SER A 121 -6.32 3.22 -15.21
C SER A 121 -7.34 2.06 -15.24
N GLU A 122 -7.26 1.12 -14.30
CA GLU A 122 -8.14 -0.06 -14.20
C GLU A 122 -9.24 0.11 -13.14
N MET A 123 -9.07 1.05 -12.20
CA MET A 123 -10.15 1.50 -11.32
C MET A 123 -10.87 2.64 -12.05
N ASP A 124 -12.18 2.56 -12.27
CA ASP A 124 -13.03 3.64 -12.81
C ASP A 124 -13.16 4.82 -11.81
N ALA A 125 -12.10 5.09 -11.04
CA ALA A 125 -11.89 6.28 -10.27
C ALA A 125 -11.46 7.35 -11.27
N GLY A 126 -12.43 8.13 -11.74
CA GLY A 126 -12.29 9.10 -12.83
C GLY A 126 -10.92 9.78 -12.83
N SER A 127 -10.28 9.78 -14.01
CA SER A 127 -9.00 10.44 -14.22
C SER A 127 -9.05 11.83 -13.61
N VAL A 128 -8.23 12.09 -12.59
CA VAL A 128 -7.96 13.46 -12.20
C VAL A 128 -7.13 14.03 -13.34
N ASP A 129 -7.77 14.80 -14.23
CA ASP A 129 -7.08 15.67 -15.18
C ASP A 129 -6.19 16.60 -14.34
N LEU A 130 -4.92 16.22 -14.23
CA LEU A 130 -3.86 17.11 -13.80
C LEU A 130 -3.66 18.10 -14.94
N PHE A 131 -4.15 19.33 -14.76
CA PHE A 131 -3.82 20.46 -15.62
C PHE A 131 -2.30 20.61 -15.79
#